data_AF-A0A7Z2VPB6-F1
#
_entry.id   AF-A0A7Z2VPB6-F1
#
_cell.length_a   1.000
_cell.length_b   1.000
_cell.length_c   1.000
_cell.angle_alpha   90.00
_cell.angle_beta   90.00
_cell.angle_gamma   90.00
#
_symmetry.space_group_name_H-M   'P 1'
#
loop_
_entity.id
_entity.type
_entity.pdbx_description
1 polymer ?
#
loop_
_entity_poly.entity_id
_entity_poly.type
_entity_poly.pdbx_seq_one_letter_code
_entity_poly.pdbx_strand_id
1 'polypeptide(L)'
;MDMVNYAHVKWFTDVTPVKEALDNVLSPVFMGTALAVALLLAVLTQLLPSIMKLSALGKLDRQVERLRPRSFLILQYGTAVALLWSLLEGSLFAPEFIPPHGWIEITIWATIALLLIPHSIPIKLASVLIFALYVYYVGEYGLFHMLDYGFYLAIAAALGLNRTVFEKWSFPLLYLGTGLSLCWVAVEKWIYPAMSLDIVENHHVPTFGFDPAVFIVLAAFIEFVVGYLLVVGILNRLLSIVLTLIFIMTTMLFGYIEIVGHFMIHIILLLFIIEGVSFYKPPVDMHKTKLDRIVFVALNFLLVLATFLLLYYRFA
;
A
#
# COMPACT_ATOMS: atom_id res chain seq x y z
N MET A 1 -19.13 13.02 17.13
CA MET A 1 -18.99 14.38 16.59
C MET A 1 -17.63 14.82 17.09
N ASP A 2 -16.53 14.52 16.40
CA ASP A 2 -16.25 14.70 14.96
C ASP A 2 -15.43 13.52 14.40
N MET A 3 -15.91 12.83 13.36
CA MET A 3 -15.18 11.73 12.69
C MET A 3 -14.53 12.17 11.37
N VAL A 4 -14.35 13.47 11.13
CA VAL A 4 -13.89 14.00 9.81
C VAL A 4 -12.39 14.41 9.82
N ASN A 5 -11.65 14.09 10.88
CA ASN A 5 -10.33 14.70 11.12
C ASN A 5 -9.11 13.92 10.65
N TYR A 6 -9.24 12.76 10.00
CA TYR A 6 -8.06 11.96 9.70
C TYR A 6 -8.10 11.42 8.27
N ALA A 7 -7.43 12.15 7.38
CA ALA A 7 -7.16 11.75 6.01
C ALA A 7 -5.64 11.58 5.85
N HIS A 8 -5.22 10.56 5.10
CA HIS A 8 -3.83 10.16 4.92
C HIS A 8 -2.94 11.28 4.40
N VAL A 9 -3.48 12.15 3.53
CA VAL A 9 -2.73 13.16 2.80
C VAL A 9 -2.42 14.42 3.65
N LYS A 10 -2.86 14.49 4.92
CA LYS A 10 -2.76 15.68 5.78
C LYS A 10 -1.36 16.21 6.07
N TRP A 11 -0.33 15.36 6.04
CA TRP A 11 1.06 15.80 6.13
C TRP A 11 1.60 16.60 4.94
N PHE A 12 0.83 16.75 3.85
CA PHE A 12 1.18 17.60 2.69
C PHE A 12 0.25 18.81 2.50
N THR A 13 -0.83 18.92 3.28
CA THR A 13 -1.82 19.99 3.14
C THR A 13 -2.57 20.27 4.42
N ASP A 14 -2.81 21.55 4.70
CA ASP A 14 -3.62 22.01 5.83
C ASP A 14 -5.12 22.13 5.49
N VAL A 15 -5.50 21.79 4.25
CA VAL A 15 -6.90 21.87 3.80
C VAL A 15 -7.76 20.87 4.56
N THR A 16 -8.89 21.34 5.07
CA THR A 16 -9.83 20.49 5.77
C THR A 16 -10.45 19.47 4.81
N PRO A 17 -10.53 18.18 5.16
CA PRO A 17 -11.15 17.18 4.31
C PRO A 17 -12.63 17.51 4.09
N VAL A 18 -13.01 17.84 2.85
CA VAL A 18 -14.40 18.07 2.45
C VAL A 18 -14.83 16.94 1.52
N LYS A 19 -15.83 16.19 1.97
CA LYS A 19 -16.36 15.05 1.24
C LYS A 19 -17.10 15.51 -0.01
N GLU A 20 -16.69 14.99 -1.15
CA GLU A 20 -17.30 15.29 -2.44
C GLU A 20 -18.64 14.53 -2.60
N ALA A 21 -19.57 15.11 -3.36
CA ALA A 21 -20.84 14.44 -3.64
C ALA A 21 -20.60 13.20 -4.51
N LEU A 22 -21.29 12.08 -4.22
CA LEU A 22 -21.10 10.82 -4.95
C LEU A 22 -21.33 10.98 -6.47
N ASP A 23 -22.26 11.84 -6.89
CA ASP A 23 -22.52 12.12 -8.31
C ASP A 23 -21.32 12.80 -9.00
N ASN A 24 -20.56 13.63 -8.28
CA ASN A 24 -19.34 14.26 -8.77
C ASN A 24 -18.17 13.27 -8.77
N VAL A 25 -18.10 12.39 -7.76
CA VAL A 25 -17.11 11.31 -7.71
C VAL A 25 -17.28 10.36 -8.90
N LEU A 26 -18.52 9.93 -9.16
CA LEU A 26 -18.91 9.08 -10.29
C LEU A 26 -19.05 9.86 -11.60
N SER A 27 -18.19 10.86 -11.80
CA SER A 27 -18.13 11.67 -13.02
C SER A 27 -17.96 10.82 -14.28
N PRO A 28 -18.27 11.37 -15.48
CA PRO A 28 -17.99 10.69 -16.75
C PRO A 28 -16.53 10.26 -16.91
N VAL A 29 -15.59 11.05 -16.37
CA VAL A 29 -14.16 10.72 -16.38
C VAL A 29 -13.89 9.50 -15.50
N PHE A 30 -14.44 9.45 -14.29
CA PHE A 30 -14.30 8.30 -13.41
C PHE A 30 -14.88 7.04 -14.03
N MET A 31 -16.13 7.10 -14.50
CA MET A 31 -16.83 5.95 -15.09
C MET A 31 -16.16 5.45 -16.37
N GLY A 32 -15.74 6.37 -17.25
CA GLY A 32 -14.99 6.04 -18.46
C GLY A 32 -13.64 5.39 -18.14
N THR A 33 -12.92 5.91 -17.15
CA THR A 33 -11.62 5.36 -16.72
C THR A 33 -11.79 4.00 -16.07
N ALA A 34 -12.80 3.80 -15.21
CA ALA A 34 -13.09 2.51 -14.58
C ALA A 34 -13.33 1.42 -15.62
N LEU A 35 -14.13 1.71 -16.65
CA LEU A 35 -14.38 0.77 -17.76
C LEU A 35 -13.11 0.52 -18.60
N ALA A 36 -12.37 1.58 -18.93
CA ALA A 36 -11.13 1.46 -19.69
C ALA A 36 -10.08 0.60 -18.94
N VAL A 37 -9.93 0.82 -17.64
CA VAL A 37 -9.04 0.04 -16.77
C VAL A 37 -9.52 -1.41 -16.64
N ALA A 38 -10.81 -1.65 -16.46
CA ALA A 38 -11.35 -3.02 -16.40
C ALA A 38 -11.04 -3.80 -17.68
N LEU A 39 -11.19 -3.17 -18.85
CA LEU A 39 -10.83 -3.75 -20.15
C LEU A 39 -9.31 -3.94 -20.28
N LEU A 40 -8.52 -2.94 -19.86
CA LEU A 40 -7.05 -3.01 -19.88
C LEU A 40 -6.54 -4.19 -19.04
N LEU A 41 -7.07 -4.36 -17.83
CA LEU A 41 -6.73 -5.48 -16.95
C LEU A 41 -7.13 -6.81 -17.56
N ALA A 42 -8.30 -6.89 -18.17
CA ALA A 42 -8.74 -8.08 -18.88
C ALA A 42 -7.79 -8.45 -20.03
N VAL A 43 -7.33 -7.48 -20.81
CA VAL A 43 -6.30 -7.68 -21.85
C VAL A 43 -4.95 -8.05 -21.23
N LEU A 44 -4.53 -7.38 -20.17
CA LEU A 44 -3.27 -7.62 -19.47
C LEU A 44 -3.16 -9.08 -19.07
N THR A 45 -4.22 -9.70 -18.54
CA THR A 45 -4.20 -11.12 -18.16
C THR A 45 -3.91 -12.07 -19.32
N GLN A 46 -4.28 -11.70 -20.55
CA GLN A 46 -3.93 -12.47 -21.76
C GLN A 46 -2.48 -12.26 -22.19
N LEU A 47 -1.90 -11.09 -21.88
CA LEU A 47 -0.52 -10.72 -22.22
C LEU A 47 0.48 -11.18 -21.17
N LEU A 48 0.07 -11.49 -19.94
CA LEU A 48 0.94 -11.94 -18.85
C LEU A 48 1.91 -13.05 -19.27
N PRO A 49 1.49 -14.13 -19.96
CA PRO A 49 2.41 -15.20 -20.35
C PRO A 49 3.52 -14.73 -21.30
N SER A 50 3.26 -13.68 -22.09
CA SER A 50 4.24 -13.09 -23.01
C SER A 50 5.16 -12.11 -22.27
N ILE A 51 4.62 -11.28 -21.38
CA ILE A 51 5.39 -10.35 -20.55
C ILE A 51 6.39 -11.12 -19.68
N MET A 52 5.96 -12.21 -19.05
CA MET A 52 6.82 -13.04 -18.21
C MET A 52 7.95 -13.75 -18.97
N LYS A 53 7.88 -13.84 -20.30
CA LYS A 53 8.94 -14.44 -21.14
C LYS A 53 10.03 -13.45 -21.56
N LEU A 54 9.89 -12.16 -21.25
CA LEU A 54 10.89 -11.15 -21.60
C LEU A 54 12.21 -11.41 -20.87
N SER A 55 13.30 -11.57 -21.63
CA SER A 55 14.62 -11.97 -21.10
C SER A 55 15.24 -11.00 -20.10
N ALA A 56 14.82 -9.72 -20.13
CA ALA A 56 15.27 -8.70 -19.19
C ALA A 56 14.78 -8.97 -17.76
N LEU A 57 13.53 -9.44 -17.60
CA LEU A 57 12.99 -9.84 -16.30
C LEU A 57 13.73 -11.08 -15.77
N GLY A 58 13.96 -12.08 -16.63
CA GLY A 58 14.64 -13.32 -16.22
C GLY A 58 16.09 -13.17 -15.75
N LYS A 59 16.83 -12.12 -16.17
CA LYS A 59 18.19 -11.83 -15.69
C LYS A 59 18.21 -11.13 -14.34
N LEU A 60 17.33 -10.14 -14.17
CA LEU A 60 17.13 -9.45 -12.89
C LEU A 60 16.62 -10.43 -11.82
N ASP A 61 15.75 -11.36 -12.22
CA ASP A 61 15.25 -12.44 -11.38
C ASP A 61 16.37 -13.24 -10.72
N ARG A 62 17.30 -13.78 -11.50
CA ARG A 62 18.38 -14.62 -10.95
C ARG A 62 19.32 -13.92 -9.98
N GLN A 63 19.54 -12.61 -10.14
CA GLN A 63 20.45 -11.87 -9.25
C GLN A 63 19.77 -11.56 -7.91
N VAL A 64 18.54 -11.07 -7.97
CA VAL A 64 17.81 -10.65 -6.79
C VAL A 64 17.29 -11.88 -6.00
N GLU A 65 16.97 -12.98 -6.67
CA GLU A 65 16.58 -14.24 -6.00
C GLU A 65 17.62 -14.77 -5.02
N ARG A 66 18.90 -14.43 -5.20
CA ARG A 66 19.97 -14.80 -4.24
C ARG A 66 19.76 -14.16 -2.86
N LEU A 67 18.99 -13.07 -2.79
CA LEU A 67 18.64 -12.37 -1.55
C LEU A 67 17.39 -12.95 -0.89
N ARG A 68 16.62 -13.83 -1.55
CA ARG A 68 15.39 -14.43 -1.01
C ARG A 68 15.58 -15.11 0.36
N PRO A 69 16.68 -15.85 0.63
CA PRO A 69 16.93 -16.42 1.96
C PRO A 69 17.09 -15.35 3.07
N ARG A 70 17.34 -14.10 2.70
CA ARG A 70 17.50 -12.96 3.62
C ARG A 70 16.24 -12.11 3.74
N SER A 71 15.18 -12.36 2.98
CA SER A 71 13.97 -11.53 2.99
C SER A 71 13.37 -11.38 4.39
N PHE A 72 13.35 -12.45 5.18
CA PHE A 72 12.86 -12.35 6.56
C PHE A 72 13.75 -11.44 7.43
N LEU A 73 15.07 -11.53 7.29
CA LEU A 73 16.00 -10.65 8.00
C LEU A 73 15.83 -9.18 7.57
N ILE A 74 15.57 -8.95 6.28
CA ILE A 74 15.28 -7.61 5.75
C ILE A 74 13.98 -7.08 6.34
N LEU A 75 12.92 -7.91 6.45
CA LEU A 75 11.68 -7.52 7.12
C LEU A 75 11.94 -7.19 8.59
N GLN A 76 12.62 -8.07 9.32
CA GLN A 76 12.89 -7.92 10.75
C GLN A 76 13.70 -6.64 11.03
N TYR A 77 14.90 -6.53 10.45
CA TYR A 77 15.79 -5.41 10.70
C TYR A 77 15.31 -4.13 10.01
N GLY A 78 14.68 -4.23 8.84
CA GLY A 78 14.04 -3.09 8.19
C GLY A 78 12.93 -2.51 9.08
N THR A 79 12.07 -3.35 9.67
CA THR A 79 11.05 -2.87 10.63
C THR A 79 11.70 -2.20 11.84
N ALA A 80 12.79 -2.76 12.39
CA ALA A 80 13.50 -2.15 13.51
C ALA A 80 14.08 -0.77 13.15
N VAL A 81 14.70 -0.64 11.97
CA VAL A 81 15.25 0.64 11.49
C VAL A 81 14.14 1.64 11.20
N ALA A 82 13.03 1.21 10.60
CA ALA A 82 11.88 2.08 10.33
C ALA A 82 11.28 2.63 11.62
N LEU A 83 11.04 1.77 12.62
CA LEU A 83 10.53 2.21 13.92
C LEU A 83 11.52 3.14 14.63
N LEU A 84 12.82 2.85 14.57
CA LEU A 84 13.85 3.72 15.13
C LEU A 84 13.84 5.10 14.44
N TRP A 85 13.78 5.11 13.11
CA TRP A 85 13.76 6.36 12.34
C TRP A 85 12.51 7.19 12.65
N SER A 86 11.32 6.59 12.60
CA SER A 86 10.08 7.27 12.96
C SER A 86 10.14 7.86 14.37
N LEU A 87 10.68 7.11 15.33
CA LEU A 87 10.82 7.55 16.72
C LEU A 87 11.76 8.76 16.86
N LEU A 88 12.88 8.77 16.13
CA LEU A 88 13.82 9.90 16.12
C LEU A 88 13.20 11.16 15.49
N GLU A 89 12.31 10.99 14.52
CA GLU A 89 11.51 12.06 13.91
C GLU A 89 10.30 12.46 14.78
N GLY A 90 10.12 11.84 15.96
CA GLY A 90 9.00 12.13 16.84
C GLY A 90 7.65 11.65 16.30
N SER A 91 7.63 10.58 15.50
CA SER A 91 6.43 10.00 14.88
C SER A 91 6.33 8.48 15.11
N LEU A 92 5.15 7.91 14.88
CA LEU A 92 4.95 6.47 14.79
C LEU A 92 3.93 6.20 13.70
N PHE A 93 4.18 5.24 12.81
CA PHE A 93 3.35 4.86 11.65
C PHE A 93 3.21 5.94 10.57
N ALA A 94 2.98 7.19 10.97
CA ALA A 94 2.78 8.33 10.08
C ALA A 94 3.15 9.65 10.79
N PRO A 95 3.69 10.66 10.07
CA PRO A 95 4.11 11.93 10.68
C PRO A 95 2.99 12.80 11.25
N GLU A 96 1.75 12.63 10.80
CA GLU A 96 0.59 13.40 11.26
C GLU A 96 0.06 12.97 12.62
N PHE A 97 0.47 11.79 13.11
CA PHE A 97 0.07 11.33 14.42
C PHE A 97 0.79 12.06 15.54
N ILE A 98 0.08 12.19 16.66
CA ILE A 98 0.63 12.77 17.89
C ILE A 98 1.92 12.02 18.25
N PRO A 99 3.02 12.75 18.53
CA PRO A 99 4.29 12.16 18.90
C PRO A 99 4.15 11.14 20.04
N PRO A 100 4.75 9.95 19.91
CA PRO A 100 4.69 8.93 20.94
C PRO A 100 5.36 9.46 22.22
N HIS A 101 4.69 9.31 23.36
CA HIS A 101 5.21 9.73 24.65
C HIS A 101 4.87 8.71 25.74
N GLY A 102 5.63 8.72 26.83
CA GLY A 102 5.38 7.87 27.99
C GLY A 102 5.44 6.37 27.65
N TRP A 103 4.35 5.64 27.92
CA TRP A 103 4.30 4.20 27.74
C TRP A 103 4.37 3.76 26.26
N ILE A 104 3.90 4.60 25.32
CA ILE A 104 3.95 4.31 23.87
C ILE A 104 5.41 4.29 23.42
N GLU A 105 6.16 5.34 23.76
CA GLU A 105 7.59 5.47 23.45
C GLU A 105 8.40 4.29 24.00
N ILE A 106 8.16 3.93 25.27
CA ILE A 106 8.79 2.75 25.92
C ILE A 106 8.46 1.47 25.15
N THR A 107 7.22 1.32 24.69
CA THR A 107 6.77 0.15 23.92
C THR A 107 7.47 0.07 22.56
N ILE A 108 7.69 1.21 21.89
CA ILE A 108 8.44 1.27 20.63
C ILE A 108 9.90 0.86 20.87
N TRP A 109 10.56 1.42 21.88
CA TRP A 109 11.94 1.04 22.24
C TRP A 109 12.08 -0.45 22.56
N ALA A 110 11.14 -1.00 23.33
CA ALA A 110 11.09 -2.43 23.62
C ALA A 110 10.91 -3.27 22.34
N THR A 111 10.03 -2.83 21.44
CA THR A 111 9.81 -3.48 20.13
C THR A 111 11.08 -3.49 19.30
N ILE A 112 11.77 -2.36 19.18
CA ILE A 112 13.05 -2.25 18.46
C ILE A 112 14.09 -3.20 19.07
N ALA A 113 14.26 -3.17 20.40
CA ALA A 113 15.22 -4.04 21.08
C ALA A 113 14.94 -5.53 20.83
N LEU A 114 13.67 -5.94 20.88
CA LEU A 114 13.26 -7.32 20.59
C LEU A 114 13.52 -7.71 19.13
N LEU A 115 13.28 -6.82 18.17
CA LEU A 115 13.56 -7.06 16.75
C LEU A 115 15.05 -7.16 16.45
N LEU A 116 15.92 -6.53 17.23
CA LEU A 116 17.37 -6.63 17.03
C LEU A 116 17.93 -8.00 17.45
N ILE A 117 17.23 -8.74 18.31
CA ILE A 117 17.64 -10.07 18.75
C ILE A 117 17.29 -11.10 17.67
N PRO A 118 18.26 -11.82 17.07
CA PRO A 118 18.02 -12.79 15.99
C PRO A 118 17.46 -14.12 16.52
N HIS A 119 16.38 -14.07 17.30
CA HIS A 119 15.74 -15.24 17.89
C HIS A 119 14.21 -15.19 17.74
N SER A 120 13.57 -16.34 17.53
CA SER A 120 12.15 -16.40 17.17
C SER A 120 11.20 -15.95 18.27
N ILE A 121 11.57 -16.12 19.55
CA ILE A 121 10.72 -15.69 20.67
C ILE A 121 10.64 -14.15 20.75
N PRO A 122 11.77 -13.40 20.80
CA PRO A 122 11.77 -11.94 20.74
C PRO A 122 10.99 -11.37 19.54
N ILE A 123 11.16 -11.96 18.35
CA ILE A 123 10.46 -11.50 17.14
C ILE A 123 8.94 -11.64 17.28
N LYS A 124 8.46 -12.74 17.88
CA LYS A 124 7.03 -12.95 18.14
C LYS A 124 6.50 -11.97 19.20
N LEU A 125 7.29 -11.67 20.23
CA LEU A 125 6.94 -10.65 21.21
C LEU A 125 6.86 -9.26 20.55
N ALA A 126 7.82 -8.90 19.70
CA ALA A 126 7.79 -7.65 18.93
C ALA A 126 6.56 -7.57 18.02
N SER A 127 6.21 -8.65 17.33
CA SER A 127 4.97 -8.76 16.53
C SER A 127 3.72 -8.43 17.35
N VAL A 128 3.62 -8.98 18.57
CA VAL A 128 2.50 -8.68 19.49
C VAL A 128 2.49 -7.20 19.90
N LEU A 129 3.66 -6.61 20.17
CA LEU A 129 3.74 -5.18 20.51
C LEU A 129 3.36 -4.27 19.34
N ILE A 130 3.80 -4.57 18.11
CA ILE A 130 3.38 -3.82 16.91
C ILE A 130 1.87 -3.92 16.71
N PHE A 131 1.29 -5.13 16.87
CA PHE A 131 -0.15 -5.32 16.79
C PHE A 131 -0.90 -4.53 17.87
N ALA A 132 -0.42 -4.55 19.12
CA ALA A 132 -1.01 -3.80 20.22
C ALA A 132 -0.95 -2.28 19.98
N LEU A 133 0.17 -1.76 19.48
CA LEU A 133 0.31 -0.36 19.07
C LEU A 133 -0.68 0.00 17.95
N TYR A 134 -0.81 -0.85 16.93
CA TYR A 134 -1.77 -0.63 15.85
C TYR A 134 -3.21 -0.58 16.37
N VAL A 135 -3.61 -1.53 17.23
CA VAL A 135 -4.94 -1.57 17.85
C VAL A 135 -5.17 -0.34 18.75
N TYR A 136 -4.15 0.10 19.48
CA TYR A 136 -4.24 1.33 20.27
C TYR A 136 -4.52 2.55 19.37
N TYR A 137 -3.79 2.71 18.26
CA TYR A 137 -4.01 3.81 17.32
C TYR A 137 -5.36 3.70 16.58
N VAL A 138 -5.90 2.49 16.37
CA VAL A 138 -7.29 2.31 15.91
C VAL A 138 -8.29 2.90 16.91
N GLY A 139 -8.01 2.80 18.21
CA GLY A 139 -8.84 3.40 19.26
C GLY A 139 -8.77 4.94 19.28
N GLU A 140 -7.59 5.51 19.01
CA GLU A 140 -7.36 6.96 19.04
C GLU A 140 -7.82 7.67 17.75
N TYR A 141 -7.50 7.10 16.59
CA TYR A 141 -7.72 7.73 15.27
C TYR A 141 -8.85 7.10 14.45
N GLY A 142 -9.37 5.95 14.89
CA GLY A 142 -10.44 5.22 14.22
C GLY A 142 -9.95 4.17 13.23
N LEU A 143 -10.78 3.15 13.02
CA LEU A 143 -10.45 2.00 12.16
C LEU A 143 -10.19 2.42 10.71
N PHE A 144 -11.04 3.28 10.15
CA PHE A 144 -11.01 3.63 8.73
C PHE A 144 -9.77 4.45 8.36
N HIS A 145 -9.28 5.30 9.24
CA HIS A 145 -8.02 6.00 9.01
C HIS A 145 -6.82 5.05 9.15
N MET A 146 -6.84 4.15 10.14
CA MET A 146 -5.75 3.18 10.30
C MET A 146 -5.66 2.16 9.16
N LEU A 147 -6.68 2.03 8.30
CA LEU A 147 -6.59 1.22 7.08
C LEU A 147 -5.57 1.79 6.08
N ASP A 148 -5.31 3.10 6.09
CA ASP A 148 -4.21 3.73 5.35
C ASP A 148 -2.87 3.05 5.69
N TYR A 149 -2.73 2.64 6.96
CA TYR A 149 -1.55 2.01 7.54
C TYR A 149 -1.68 0.48 7.69
N GLY A 150 -2.62 -0.15 6.98
CA GLY A 150 -2.92 -1.59 7.10
C GLY A 150 -1.73 -2.53 6.85
N PHE A 151 -0.68 -2.04 6.18
CA PHE A 151 0.56 -2.80 6.00
C PHE A 151 1.32 -3.05 7.33
N TYR A 152 1.17 -2.21 8.37
CA TYR A 152 1.73 -2.49 9.70
C TYR A 152 1.09 -3.70 10.38
N LEU A 153 -0.22 -3.88 10.19
CA LEU A 153 -0.91 -5.10 10.63
C LEU A 153 -0.38 -6.34 9.90
N ALA A 154 -0.11 -6.22 8.61
CA ALA A 154 0.51 -7.29 7.83
C ALA A 154 1.96 -7.59 8.25
N ILE A 155 2.75 -6.57 8.60
CA ILE A 155 4.10 -6.73 9.16
C ILE A 155 4.03 -7.48 10.50
N ALA A 156 3.13 -7.07 11.40
CA ALA A 156 2.93 -7.75 12.67
C ALA A 156 2.58 -9.24 12.45
N ALA A 157 1.64 -9.54 11.54
CA ALA A 157 1.30 -10.91 11.19
C ALA A 157 2.50 -11.68 10.60
N ALA A 158 3.21 -11.10 9.63
CA ALA A 158 4.34 -11.72 8.97
C ALA A 158 5.48 -12.09 9.94
N LEU A 159 5.79 -11.20 10.89
CA LEU A 159 6.78 -11.44 11.95
C LEU A 159 6.31 -12.49 12.96
N GLY A 160 5.02 -12.49 13.33
CA GLY A 160 4.44 -13.44 14.27
C GLY A 160 4.41 -14.88 13.74
N LEU A 161 4.24 -15.05 12.42
CA LEU A 161 4.23 -16.35 11.75
C LEU A 161 5.62 -16.96 11.55
N ASN A 162 6.70 -16.24 11.89
CA ASN A 162 8.08 -16.71 11.77
C ASN A 162 8.30 -18.05 12.51
N ARG A 163 8.93 -19.02 11.82
CA ARG A 163 9.19 -20.37 12.32
C ARG A 163 7.94 -21.05 12.86
N THR A 164 6.82 -20.89 12.16
CA THR A 164 5.58 -21.62 12.41
C THR A 164 5.16 -22.40 11.17
N VAL A 165 4.20 -23.30 11.31
CA VAL A 165 3.60 -24.04 10.17
C VAL A 165 2.93 -23.11 9.14
N PHE A 166 2.67 -21.84 9.52
CA PHE A 166 2.01 -20.83 8.72
C PHE A 166 2.96 -19.79 8.13
N GLU A 167 4.28 -19.93 8.29
CA GLU A 167 5.29 -18.98 7.78
C GLU A 167 5.15 -18.69 6.27
N LYS A 168 4.65 -19.67 5.49
CA LYS A 168 4.32 -19.50 4.07
C LYS A 168 3.31 -18.37 3.77
N TRP A 169 2.55 -17.93 4.78
CA TRP A 169 1.57 -16.85 4.67
C TRP A 169 2.15 -15.46 5.00
N SER A 170 3.38 -15.36 5.52
CA SER A 170 3.98 -14.08 5.90
C SER A 170 4.02 -13.07 4.74
N PHE A 171 4.61 -13.46 3.60
CA PHE A 171 4.67 -12.58 2.42
C PHE A 171 3.32 -12.37 1.73
N PRO A 172 2.47 -13.39 1.53
CA PRO A 172 1.11 -13.19 1.03
C PRO A 172 0.31 -12.16 1.83
N LEU A 173 0.44 -12.17 3.17
CA LEU A 173 -0.22 -11.19 4.03
C LEU A 173 0.36 -9.79 3.85
N LEU A 174 1.67 -9.65 3.65
CA LEU A 174 2.30 -8.36 3.31
C LEU A 174 1.74 -7.81 1.99
N TYR A 175 1.69 -8.63 0.93
CA TYR A 175 1.10 -8.21 -0.35
C TYR A 175 -0.36 -7.78 -0.19
N LEU A 176 -1.14 -8.55 0.56
CA LEU A 176 -2.54 -8.25 0.83
C LEU A 176 -2.68 -6.95 1.62
N GLY A 177 -1.99 -6.80 2.75
CA GLY A 177 -2.08 -5.62 3.60
C GLY A 177 -1.64 -4.34 2.90
N THR A 178 -0.52 -4.38 2.17
CA THR A 178 -0.03 -3.24 1.40
C THR A 178 -0.95 -2.93 0.22
N GLY A 179 -1.40 -3.95 -0.53
CA GLY A 179 -2.29 -3.72 -1.67
C GLY A 179 -3.66 -3.18 -1.27
N LEU A 180 -4.25 -3.68 -0.18
CA LEU A 180 -5.52 -3.16 0.35
C LEU A 180 -5.38 -1.74 0.89
N SER A 181 -4.27 -1.41 1.58
CA SER A 181 -3.95 -0.06 2.04
C SER A 181 -3.83 0.91 0.85
N LEU A 182 -3.11 0.54 -0.22
CA LEU A 182 -3.02 1.34 -1.46
C LEU A 182 -4.38 1.57 -2.12
N CYS A 183 -5.21 0.53 -2.22
CA CYS A 183 -6.58 0.69 -2.73
C CYS A 183 -7.41 1.65 -1.87
N TRP A 184 -7.19 1.65 -0.56
CA TRP A 184 -7.92 2.49 0.38
C TRP A 184 -7.53 3.97 0.26
N VAL A 185 -6.23 4.29 0.26
CA VAL A 185 -5.73 5.67 0.08
C VAL A 185 -5.97 6.21 -1.34
N ALA A 186 -6.14 5.35 -2.34
CA ALA A 186 -6.57 5.77 -3.67
C ALA A 186 -8.02 6.29 -3.66
N VAL A 187 -8.90 5.63 -2.91
CA VAL A 187 -10.31 6.06 -2.79
C VAL A 187 -10.43 7.38 -2.06
N GLU A 188 -9.58 7.63 -1.06
CA GLU A 188 -9.49 8.93 -0.38
C GLU A 188 -9.37 10.09 -1.37
N LYS A 189 -8.52 9.95 -2.40
CA LYS A 189 -8.30 11.00 -3.42
C LYS A 189 -9.55 11.30 -4.25
N TRP A 190 -10.42 10.32 -4.44
CA TRP A 190 -11.70 10.53 -5.11
C TRP A 190 -12.75 11.17 -4.18
N ILE A 191 -12.78 10.77 -2.91
CA ILE A 191 -13.78 11.24 -1.94
C ILE A 191 -13.44 12.62 -1.38
N TYR A 192 -12.16 12.93 -1.24
CA TYR A 192 -11.64 14.17 -0.68
C TYR A 192 -10.67 14.86 -1.68
N PRO A 193 -11.12 15.21 -2.90
CA PRO A 193 -10.25 15.68 -3.97
C PRO A 193 -9.61 17.04 -3.67
N ALA A 194 -10.23 17.87 -2.83
CA ALA A 194 -9.72 19.20 -2.45
C ALA A 194 -8.31 19.16 -1.86
N MET A 195 -8.00 18.14 -1.05
CA MET A 195 -6.66 17.96 -0.47
C MET A 195 -5.61 17.65 -1.53
N SER A 196 -5.97 16.78 -2.50
CA SER A 196 -5.07 16.44 -3.59
C SER A 196 -4.89 17.61 -4.57
N LEU A 197 -5.93 18.42 -4.78
CA LEU A 197 -5.87 19.64 -5.59
C LEU A 197 -4.92 20.66 -4.99
N ASP A 198 -5.04 20.90 -3.68
CA ASP A 198 -4.16 21.80 -2.95
C ASP A 198 -2.69 21.38 -3.07
N ILE A 199 -2.40 20.09 -2.99
CA ILE A 199 -1.03 19.57 -3.17
C ILE A 199 -0.53 19.81 -4.59
N VAL A 200 -1.36 19.56 -5.60
CA VAL A 200 -0.99 19.80 -7.00
C VAL A 200 -0.66 21.28 -7.21
N GLU A 201 -1.44 22.19 -6.63
CA GLU A 201 -1.23 23.63 -6.74
C GLU A 201 -0.01 24.11 -5.95
N ASN A 202 0.10 23.75 -4.66
CA ASN A 202 1.14 24.25 -3.74
C ASN A 202 2.51 23.63 -3.99
N HIS A 203 2.57 22.36 -4.41
CA HIS A 203 3.84 21.68 -4.72
C HIS A 203 4.15 21.69 -6.22
N HIS A 204 3.34 22.34 -7.04
CA HIS A 204 3.52 22.42 -8.50
C HIS A 204 3.73 21.05 -9.15
N VAL A 205 2.89 20.07 -8.76
CA VAL A 205 2.96 18.70 -9.28
C VAL A 205 2.75 18.75 -10.81
N PRO A 206 3.63 18.14 -11.62
CA PRO A 206 3.46 18.13 -13.06
C PRO A 206 2.23 17.31 -13.46
N THR A 207 1.19 17.96 -13.98
CA THR A 207 -0.05 17.30 -14.44
C THR A 207 0.04 16.76 -15.87
N PHE A 208 1.20 16.90 -16.53
CA PHE A 208 1.45 16.44 -17.92
C PHE A 208 0.46 16.97 -18.96
N GLY A 209 -0.08 18.18 -18.74
CA GLY A 209 -1.06 18.82 -19.63
C GLY A 209 -2.52 18.44 -19.36
N PHE A 210 -2.79 17.60 -18.35
CA PHE A 210 -4.13 17.37 -17.84
C PHE A 210 -4.58 18.51 -16.90
N ASP A 211 -5.89 18.74 -16.86
CA ASP A 211 -6.52 19.51 -15.79
C ASP A 211 -6.23 18.84 -14.42
N PRO A 212 -5.93 19.61 -13.35
CA PRO A 212 -5.61 19.06 -12.03
C PRO A 212 -6.64 18.07 -11.48
N ALA A 213 -7.93 18.33 -11.65
CA ALA A 213 -8.98 17.44 -11.14
C ALA A 213 -9.00 16.12 -11.92
N VAL A 214 -8.83 16.18 -13.24
CA VAL A 214 -8.70 14.98 -14.09
C VAL A 214 -7.44 14.19 -13.74
N PHE A 215 -6.31 14.89 -13.54
CA PHE A 215 -5.03 14.27 -13.17
C PHE A 215 -5.16 13.47 -11.86
N ILE A 216 -5.81 14.03 -10.84
CA ILE A 216 -6.02 13.36 -9.54
C ILE A 216 -6.85 12.09 -9.70
N VAL A 217 -7.94 12.14 -10.49
CA VAL A 217 -8.76 10.96 -10.74
C VAL A 217 -7.92 9.85 -11.39
N LEU A 218 -7.11 10.19 -12.40
CA LEU A 218 -6.24 9.23 -13.09
C LEU A 218 -5.13 8.69 -12.18
N ALA A 219 -4.51 9.56 -11.36
CA ALA A 219 -3.48 9.17 -10.40
C ALA A 219 -4.02 8.17 -9.36
N ALA A 220 -5.21 8.44 -8.83
CA ALA A 220 -5.91 7.54 -7.92
C ALA A 220 -6.26 6.20 -8.59
N PHE A 221 -6.64 6.17 -9.87
CA PHE A 221 -6.81 4.91 -10.60
C PHE A 221 -5.51 4.13 -10.74
N ILE A 222 -4.37 4.80 -11.01
CA ILE A 222 -3.06 4.13 -11.08
C ILE A 222 -2.75 3.46 -9.75
N GLU A 223 -2.89 4.19 -8.65
CA GLU A 223 -2.65 3.69 -7.30
C GLU A 223 -3.57 2.51 -6.93
N PHE A 224 -4.87 2.65 -7.22
CA PHE A 224 -5.85 1.58 -7.00
C PHE A 224 -5.54 0.33 -7.82
N VAL A 225 -5.15 0.49 -9.09
CA VAL A 225 -4.79 -0.64 -9.96
C VAL A 225 -3.55 -1.35 -9.47
N VAL A 226 -2.52 -0.61 -9.04
CA VAL A 226 -1.34 -1.23 -8.44
C VAL A 226 -1.73 -2.00 -7.17
N GLY A 227 -2.49 -1.38 -6.27
CA GLY A 227 -2.97 -2.03 -5.05
C GLY A 227 -3.73 -3.32 -5.35
N TYR A 228 -4.68 -3.25 -6.30
CA TYR A 228 -5.45 -4.41 -6.77
C TYR A 228 -4.55 -5.52 -7.33
N LEU A 229 -3.58 -5.19 -8.19
CA LEU A 229 -2.69 -6.18 -8.77
C LEU A 229 -1.76 -6.83 -7.72
N LEU A 230 -1.33 -6.09 -6.69
CA LEU A 230 -0.60 -6.66 -5.55
C LEU A 230 -1.47 -7.64 -4.75
N VAL A 231 -2.74 -7.30 -4.50
CA VAL A 231 -3.70 -8.19 -3.83
C VAL A 231 -3.91 -9.48 -4.62
N VAL A 232 -4.09 -9.37 -5.94
CA VAL A 232 -4.24 -10.54 -6.83
C VAL A 232 -2.91 -11.30 -6.97
N GLY A 233 -1.78 -10.66 -6.68
CA GLY A 233 -0.44 -11.25 -6.73
C GLY A 233 0.13 -11.35 -8.14
N ILE A 234 -0.19 -10.40 -9.02
CA ILE A 234 0.25 -10.38 -10.42
C ILE A 234 1.28 -9.27 -10.61
N LEU A 235 2.37 -9.57 -11.34
CA LEU A 235 3.44 -8.60 -11.66
C LEU A 235 4.11 -7.94 -10.44
N ASN A 236 4.01 -8.56 -9.25
CA ASN A 236 4.51 -8.03 -7.97
C ASN A 236 5.88 -7.35 -8.08
N ARG A 237 6.87 -8.02 -8.65
CA ARG A 237 8.21 -7.46 -8.83
C ARG A 237 8.22 -6.20 -9.70
N LEU A 238 7.58 -6.26 -10.86
CA LEU A 238 7.53 -5.13 -11.79
C LEU A 238 6.80 -3.95 -11.14
N LEU A 239 5.66 -4.21 -10.49
CA LEU A 239 4.89 -3.20 -9.78
C LEU A 239 5.70 -2.56 -8.65
N SER A 240 6.44 -3.34 -7.88
CA SER A 240 7.28 -2.80 -6.80
C SER A 240 8.46 -1.98 -7.31
N ILE A 241 9.03 -2.31 -8.47
CA ILE A 241 10.01 -1.45 -9.15
C ILE A 241 9.36 -0.13 -9.56
N VAL A 242 8.21 -0.20 -10.24
CA VAL A 242 7.47 0.99 -10.69
C VAL A 242 7.10 1.88 -9.50
N LEU A 243 6.57 1.31 -8.42
CA LEU A 243 6.24 2.05 -7.20
C LEU A 243 7.46 2.66 -6.54
N THR A 244 8.56 1.91 -6.44
CA THR A 244 9.82 2.48 -5.93
C THR A 244 10.25 3.69 -6.74
N LEU A 245 10.15 3.64 -8.08
CA LEU A 245 10.47 4.78 -8.93
C LEU A 245 9.52 5.95 -8.71
N ILE A 246 8.21 5.70 -8.57
CA ILE A 246 7.22 6.73 -8.26
C ILE A 246 7.56 7.41 -6.93
N PHE A 247 7.80 6.64 -5.86
CA PHE A 247 8.17 7.20 -4.55
C PHE A 247 9.49 8.00 -4.59
N ILE A 248 10.46 7.58 -5.41
CA ILE A 248 11.69 8.37 -5.62
C ILE A 248 11.38 9.70 -6.32
N MET A 249 10.48 9.71 -7.32
CA MET A 249 10.07 10.95 -7.99
C MET A 249 9.26 11.86 -7.06
N THR A 250 8.35 11.33 -6.25
CA THR A 250 7.60 12.13 -5.28
C THR A 250 8.52 12.66 -4.17
N THR A 251 9.56 11.91 -3.79
CA THR A 251 10.61 12.41 -2.89
C THR A 251 11.34 13.62 -3.48
N MET A 252 11.57 13.67 -4.79
CA MET A 252 12.15 14.86 -5.43
C MET A 252 11.23 16.08 -5.37
N LEU A 253 9.92 15.88 -5.21
CA LEU A 253 8.92 16.93 -5.15
C LEU A 253 8.61 17.39 -3.72
N PHE A 254 8.35 16.43 -2.83
CA PHE A 254 7.94 16.66 -1.43
C PHE A 254 9.12 16.65 -0.45
N GLY A 255 10.31 16.27 -0.91
CA GLY A 255 11.53 16.30 -0.12
C GLY A 255 11.58 15.24 0.97
N TYR A 256 12.19 15.61 2.09
CA TYR A 256 12.53 14.70 3.17
C TYR A 256 11.32 14.06 3.86
N ILE A 257 10.20 14.80 3.95
CA ILE A 257 8.97 14.34 4.61
C ILE A 257 8.47 13.04 3.98
N GLU A 258 8.50 12.95 2.65
CA GLU A 258 8.08 11.75 1.90
C GLU A 258 8.86 10.51 2.31
N ILE A 259 10.19 10.64 2.49
CA ILE A 259 11.05 9.53 2.91
C ILE A 259 10.67 9.08 4.31
N VAL A 260 10.45 10.02 5.24
CA VAL A 260 10.18 9.72 6.65
C VAL A 260 8.92 8.90 6.81
N GLY A 261 7.79 9.34 6.25
CA GLY A 261 6.53 8.61 6.45
C GLY A 261 6.35 7.39 5.56
N HIS A 262 7.06 7.30 4.43
CA HIS A 262 7.00 6.11 3.56
C HIS A 262 8.18 5.15 3.74
N PHE A 263 9.08 5.37 4.70
CA PHE A 263 10.28 4.54 4.88
C PHE A 263 9.96 3.04 5.03
N MET A 264 8.91 2.71 5.77
CA MET A 264 8.49 1.31 5.93
C MET A 264 7.95 0.72 4.62
N ILE A 265 7.26 1.52 3.79
CA ILE A 265 6.80 1.10 2.46
C ILE A 265 8.00 0.83 1.56
N HIS A 266 9.06 1.63 1.59
CA HIS A 266 10.28 1.36 0.83
C HIS A 266 10.90 -0.02 1.18
N ILE A 267 10.90 -0.39 2.46
CA ILE A 267 11.35 -1.73 2.90
C ILE A 267 10.44 -2.82 2.33
N ILE A 268 9.12 -2.64 2.40
CA ILE A 268 8.16 -3.61 1.84
C ILE A 268 8.34 -3.76 0.33
N LEU A 269 8.48 -2.65 -0.41
CA LEU A 269 8.69 -2.68 -1.86
C LEU A 269 10.00 -3.39 -2.21
N LEU A 270 11.07 -3.16 -1.44
CA LEU A 270 12.32 -3.90 -1.59
C LEU A 270 12.10 -5.41 -1.39
N LEU A 271 11.34 -5.81 -0.37
CA LEU A 271 10.99 -7.21 -0.14
C LEU A 271 10.20 -7.81 -1.31
N PHE A 272 9.25 -7.07 -1.88
CA PHE A 272 8.45 -7.54 -3.02
C PHE A 272 9.29 -7.68 -4.29
N ILE A 273 10.28 -6.78 -4.49
CA ILE A 273 11.28 -6.94 -5.55
C ILE A 273 12.09 -8.21 -5.32
N ILE A 274 12.48 -8.52 -4.08
CA ILE A 274 13.29 -9.71 -3.76
C ILE A 274 12.50 -11.00 -3.93
N GLU A 275 11.31 -11.08 -3.34
CA GLU A 275 10.47 -12.27 -3.42
C GLU A 275 10.04 -12.53 -4.86
N GLY A 276 9.42 -11.54 -5.51
CA GLY A 276 9.03 -11.59 -6.92
C GLY A 276 8.07 -12.71 -7.31
N VAL A 277 7.58 -13.50 -6.35
CA VAL A 277 6.68 -14.62 -6.61
C VAL A 277 5.22 -14.21 -6.54
N SER A 278 4.42 -14.79 -7.43
CA SER A 278 2.97 -14.85 -7.29
C SER A 278 2.64 -15.97 -6.29
N PHE A 279 2.00 -15.63 -5.18
CA PHE A 279 1.69 -16.58 -4.10
C PHE A 279 0.37 -17.34 -4.33
N TYR A 280 -0.44 -16.89 -5.29
CA TYR A 280 -1.73 -17.47 -5.63
C TYR A 280 -1.72 -17.89 -7.11
N LYS A 281 -2.37 -19.01 -7.45
CA LYS A 281 -2.71 -19.26 -8.86
C LYS A 281 -3.83 -18.29 -9.21
N PRO A 282 -3.62 -17.27 -10.06
CA PRO A 282 -4.62 -16.24 -10.28
C PRO A 282 -5.97 -16.90 -10.58
N PRO A 283 -7.10 -16.47 -9.95
CA PRO A 283 -8.40 -17.13 -10.10
C PRO A 283 -8.86 -17.24 -11.56
N VAL A 284 -8.27 -16.40 -12.42
CA VAL A 284 -8.38 -16.42 -13.87
C VAL A 284 -8.09 -17.80 -14.47
N ASP A 285 -7.19 -18.59 -13.88
CA ASP A 285 -6.87 -19.94 -14.37
C ASP A 285 -7.96 -20.98 -14.06
N MET A 286 -8.96 -20.63 -13.24
CA MET A 286 -10.15 -21.46 -13.03
C MET A 286 -11.06 -21.49 -14.26
N HIS A 287 -10.97 -20.49 -15.14
CA HIS A 287 -11.80 -20.37 -16.33
C HIS A 287 -11.12 -20.98 -17.56
N LYS A 288 -11.89 -21.77 -18.32
CA LYS A 288 -11.37 -22.53 -19.48
C LYS A 288 -11.26 -21.69 -20.75
N THR A 289 -12.16 -20.73 -20.97
CA THR A 289 -12.16 -19.91 -22.19
C THR A 289 -11.50 -18.56 -21.94
N LYS A 290 -10.92 -17.96 -23.00
CA LYS A 290 -10.34 -16.61 -22.92
C LYS A 290 -11.39 -15.55 -22.60
N LEU A 291 -12.61 -15.72 -23.12
CA LEU A 291 -13.71 -14.79 -22.88
C LEU A 291 -14.13 -14.80 -21.41
N ASP A 292 -14.29 -15.99 -20.80
CA ASP A 292 -14.66 -16.10 -19.38
C ASP A 292 -13.60 -15.46 -18.47
N ARG A 293 -12.31 -15.61 -18.81
CA ARG A 293 -11.20 -14.96 -18.12
C ARG A 293 -11.28 -13.44 -18.18
N ILE A 294 -11.53 -12.91 -19.38
CA ILE A 294 -11.68 -11.47 -19.63
C ILE A 294 -12.86 -10.90 -18.82
N VAL A 295 -14.02 -11.56 -18.91
CA VAL A 295 -15.24 -11.13 -18.22
C VAL A 295 -15.05 -11.21 -16.71
N PHE A 296 -14.46 -12.30 -16.20
CA PHE A 296 -14.22 -12.47 -14.77
C PHE A 296 -13.33 -11.37 -14.21
N VAL A 297 -12.19 -11.08 -14.86
CA VAL A 297 -11.24 -10.05 -14.39
C VAL A 297 -11.88 -8.67 -14.41
N ALA A 298 -12.55 -8.31 -15.51
CA ALA A 298 -13.20 -7.01 -15.63
C ALA A 298 -14.28 -6.82 -14.56
N LEU A 299 -15.17 -7.80 -14.39
CA LEU A 299 -16.24 -7.72 -13.39
C LEU A 299 -15.71 -7.77 -11.96
N ASN A 300 -14.67 -8.57 -11.69
CA ASN A 300 -14.05 -8.63 -10.38
C ASN A 300 -13.40 -7.30 -10.00
N PHE A 301 -12.65 -6.68 -10.92
CA PHE A 301 -12.08 -5.36 -10.69
C PHE A 301 -13.17 -4.32 -10.38
N LEU A 302 -14.23 -4.26 -11.19
CA LEU A 302 -15.33 -3.32 -10.98
C LEU A 302 -16.07 -3.57 -9.65
N LEU A 303 -16.24 -4.83 -9.26
CA LEU A 303 -16.84 -5.19 -7.98
C LEU A 303 -15.96 -4.73 -6.81
N VAL A 304 -14.65 -4.96 -6.88
CA VAL A 304 -13.70 -4.53 -5.84
C VAL A 304 -13.67 -3.00 -5.76
N LEU A 305 -13.57 -2.31 -6.89
CA LEU A 305 -13.64 -0.85 -6.98
C LEU A 305 -14.92 -0.30 -6.35
N ALA A 306 -16.09 -0.83 -6.73
CA ALA A 306 -17.37 -0.42 -6.17
C ALA A 306 -17.45 -0.71 -4.66
N THR A 307 -16.94 -1.86 -4.20
CA THR A 307 -16.94 -2.23 -2.77
C THR A 307 -16.11 -1.24 -1.96
N PHE A 308 -14.89 -0.96 -2.39
CA PHE A 308 -13.99 -0.02 -1.74
C PHE A 308 -14.60 1.39 -1.71
N LEU A 309 -15.12 1.86 -2.85
CA LEU A 309 -15.75 3.16 -2.96
C LEU A 309 -16.96 3.29 -2.01
N LEU A 310 -17.83 2.27 -1.97
CA LEU A 310 -19.03 2.28 -1.11
C LEU A 310 -18.66 2.23 0.37
N LEU A 311 -17.69 1.39 0.76
CA LEU A 311 -17.25 1.29 2.15
C LEU A 311 -16.61 2.60 2.61
N TYR A 312 -15.69 3.14 1.82
CA TYR A 312 -15.04 4.41 2.13
C TYR A 312 -16.09 5.54 2.19
N TYR A 313 -16.91 5.70 1.15
CA TYR A 313 -17.95 6.74 1.13
C TYR A 313 -18.98 6.59 2.25
N ARG A 314 -19.24 5.38 2.77
CA ARG A 314 -20.21 5.21 3.86
C ARG A 314 -19.61 5.51 5.23
N PHE A 315 -18.36 5.13 5.45
CA PHE A 315 -17.81 5.03 6.80
C PHE A 315 -16.60 5.92 7.09
N ALA A 316 -15.90 6.38 6.05
CA ALA A 316 -14.84 7.37 6.12
C ALA A 316 -15.33 8.73 5.61
#